data_AF-A0A7W5ETG2-F1
#
_entry.id   AF-A0A7W5ETG2-F1
#
_cell.length_a   1.000
_cell.length_b   1.000
_cell.length_c   1.000
_cell.angle_alpha   90.00
_cell.angle_beta   90.00
_cell.angle_gamma   90.00
#
_symmetry.space_group_name_H-M   'P 1'
#
loop_
_entity.id
_entity.type
_entity.pdbx_description
1 polymer ?
#
loop_
_entity_poly.entity_id
_entity_poly.type
_entity_poly.pdbx_seq_one_letter_code
_entity_poly.pdbx_strand_id
1 'polypeptide(L)'
;MQPGFQAPSQAELEVWNEQFKAIGEEYQALMEDLLPRMVPDDAAETIYADMREAFRAGAESLMQDPSLLWQTQARLLEDQYQLWQNGLKAMAGESVAPLVTPAKGDRRFRDEAWTNDPYYLAIMQQYLLFSRLVEDLIDRLQGLTADQKRNLAFYARQLVNAMSPTNFVTTNPEVMRRTIETKGENLVEGLARLRRDLANSAEGLNVTMTDRSAFAVGENIAVTPGSVVFENELMQLIQYAPSTEQVYKTPLLVVPPWINKYYILDLREDNSQVKWLVDQGHSVFLISWRNPGPEQRDLTWADYMQLGPIAAMEAIEQATGEKSVNLLSYCIGGTLAGSTLAYLTSTRRGRKVKSATFMTSLLDFRDPGELGVFLSEPVLKGIEAKLEQDGYLDGRVMAYSFNLLRENDLFWSFYINNYLKGELPAPFDLLYWNTDGTNLPAGTHGWYLRHMYLENRLVEPGGIELDGVKIDLRKISTPSYFISTRDDHIAKWNSTYYGALLPKGPVKFVLGGSGHIAGIVNPPHKNKYGFWTNDELPATPEQWLEGAEGHEGSWWPHWQAWMTDNGYADAEKMVPARQPGDGELDILEPAPGRYVRMTIPEVLGETPTSSGA
;
A
#
# COMPACT_ATOMS: atom_id res chain seq x y z
N MET A 1 13.20 21.31 -39.84
CA MET A 1 12.68 20.16 -40.61
C MET A 1 13.70 19.04 -40.48
N GLN A 2 13.37 17.94 -39.82
CA GLN A 2 14.26 16.78 -39.81
C GLN A 2 14.41 16.24 -41.26
N PRO A 3 15.61 15.88 -41.72
CA PRO A 3 15.79 15.26 -43.03
C PRO A 3 15.17 13.86 -42.98
N GLY A 4 14.08 13.62 -43.72
CA GLY A 4 13.44 12.30 -43.82
C GLY A 4 11.91 12.27 -43.76
N PHE A 5 11.22 13.40 -43.54
CA PHE A 5 9.75 13.41 -43.52
C PHE A 5 9.17 13.32 -44.94
N GLN A 6 8.84 12.12 -45.40
CA GLN A 6 7.98 11.91 -46.57
C GLN A 6 6.54 12.24 -46.20
N ALA A 7 5.82 12.93 -47.08
CA ALA A 7 4.40 13.18 -46.89
C ALA A 7 3.64 11.85 -46.87
N PRO A 8 2.69 11.64 -45.94
CA PRO A 8 1.95 10.39 -45.84
C PRO A 8 1.18 10.09 -47.12
N SER A 9 1.19 8.82 -47.54
CA SER A 9 0.41 8.31 -48.67
C SER A 9 -1.09 8.42 -48.43
N GLN A 10 -1.91 8.36 -49.50
CA GLN A 10 -3.37 8.40 -49.35
C GLN A 10 -3.92 7.28 -48.45
N ALA A 11 -3.37 6.06 -48.55
CA ALA A 11 -3.74 4.96 -47.68
C ALA A 11 -3.39 5.22 -46.21
N GLU A 12 -2.29 5.94 -45.94
CA GLU A 12 -1.94 6.35 -44.58
C GLU A 12 -2.88 7.45 -44.06
N LEU A 13 -3.28 8.39 -44.91
CA LEU A 13 -4.26 9.42 -44.56
C LEU A 13 -5.65 8.83 -44.27
N GLU A 14 -6.06 7.79 -44.99
CA GLU A 14 -7.31 7.07 -44.73
C GLU A 14 -7.29 6.36 -43.38
N VAL A 15 -6.21 5.62 -43.07
CA VAL A 15 -6.04 5.00 -41.75
C VAL A 15 -6.06 6.04 -40.63
N TRP A 16 -5.37 7.18 -40.80
CA TRP A 16 -5.41 8.26 -39.82
C TRP A 16 -6.83 8.81 -39.63
N ASN A 17 -7.59 9.01 -40.71
CA ASN A 17 -8.97 9.51 -40.63
C ASN A 17 -9.90 8.52 -39.90
N GLU A 18 -9.76 7.22 -40.15
CA GLU A 18 -10.51 6.19 -39.43
C GLU A 18 -10.17 6.18 -37.93
N GLN A 19 -8.87 6.27 -37.60
CA GLN A 19 -8.41 6.32 -36.22
C GLN A 19 -8.86 7.60 -35.51
N PHE A 20 -8.82 8.76 -36.16
CA PHE A 20 -9.36 10.01 -35.59
C PHE A 20 -10.85 9.91 -35.31
N LYS A 21 -11.61 9.22 -36.18
CA LYS A 21 -13.02 8.97 -35.95
C LYS A 21 -13.24 8.06 -34.73
N ALA A 22 -12.49 6.96 -34.62
CA ALA A 22 -12.54 6.05 -33.48
C ALA A 22 -12.15 6.73 -32.15
N ILE A 23 -11.09 7.56 -32.16
CA ILE A 23 -10.71 8.40 -31.00
C ILE A 23 -11.87 9.33 -30.62
N GLY A 24 -12.52 9.95 -31.61
CA GLY A 24 -13.67 10.82 -31.39
C GLY A 24 -14.86 10.09 -30.76
N GLU A 25 -15.16 8.88 -31.23
CA GLU A 25 -16.24 8.03 -30.70
C GLU A 25 -15.94 7.58 -29.26
N GLU A 26 -14.72 7.11 -28.96
CA GLU A 26 -14.32 6.74 -27.60
C GLU A 26 -14.28 7.94 -26.65
N TYR A 27 -13.83 9.10 -27.12
CA TYR A 27 -13.84 10.34 -26.32
C TYR A 27 -15.26 10.80 -26.00
N GLN A 28 -16.18 10.76 -26.97
CA GLN A 28 -17.59 11.08 -26.72
C GLN A 28 -18.19 10.16 -25.66
N ALA A 29 -17.95 8.86 -25.78
CA ALA A 29 -18.47 7.88 -24.84
C ALA A 29 -17.82 8.01 -23.44
N LEU A 30 -16.52 8.33 -23.37
CA LEU A 30 -15.85 8.68 -22.10
C LEU A 30 -16.51 9.89 -21.43
N MET A 31 -16.84 10.94 -22.20
CA MET A 31 -17.50 12.11 -21.66
C MET A 31 -18.92 11.80 -21.16
N GLU A 32 -19.66 10.92 -21.85
CA GLU A 32 -20.94 10.41 -21.36
C GLU A 32 -20.81 9.62 -20.05
N ASP A 33 -19.77 8.78 -19.92
CA ASP A 33 -19.49 8.01 -18.71
C ASP A 33 -19.04 8.90 -17.53
N LEU A 34 -18.37 10.03 -17.82
CA LEU A 34 -17.88 10.99 -16.82
C LEU A 34 -18.95 11.94 -16.30
N LEU A 35 -19.87 12.42 -17.15
CA LEU A 35 -20.85 13.45 -16.81
C LEU A 35 -21.69 13.12 -15.55
N PRO A 36 -22.20 11.90 -15.33
CA PRO A 36 -22.93 11.54 -14.10
C PRO A 36 -22.05 11.54 -12.85
N ARG A 37 -20.74 11.36 -13.00
CA ARG A 37 -19.75 11.22 -11.92
C ARG A 37 -19.11 12.56 -11.52
N MET A 38 -19.42 13.64 -12.24
CA MET A 38 -18.93 14.99 -11.96
C MET A 38 -19.68 15.69 -10.80
N VAL A 39 -20.74 15.06 -10.26
CA VAL A 39 -21.40 15.55 -9.04
C VAL A 39 -20.60 15.05 -7.83
N PRO A 40 -19.99 15.94 -7.03
CA PRO A 40 -19.22 15.51 -5.86
C PRO A 40 -20.13 14.83 -4.85
N ASP A 41 -19.73 13.66 -4.33
CA ASP A 41 -20.30 13.14 -3.08
C ASP A 41 -19.75 13.96 -1.89
N ASP A 42 -20.44 13.92 -0.75
CA ASP A 42 -20.11 14.72 0.45
C ASP A 42 -18.66 14.49 0.91
N ALA A 43 -18.14 13.26 0.77
CA ALA A 43 -16.75 12.92 1.07
C ALA A 43 -15.75 13.65 0.15
N ALA A 44 -16.03 13.70 -1.15
CA ALA A 44 -15.19 14.43 -2.11
C ALA A 44 -15.22 15.93 -1.83
N GLU A 45 -16.39 16.50 -1.45
CA GLU A 45 -16.48 17.91 -1.06
C GLU A 45 -15.58 18.25 0.12
N THR A 46 -15.48 17.38 1.13
CA THR A 46 -14.58 17.61 2.27
C THR A 46 -13.10 17.63 1.88
N ILE A 47 -12.66 16.73 0.99
CA ILE A 47 -11.29 16.70 0.47
C ILE A 47 -11.01 17.98 -0.33
N TYR A 48 -11.94 18.42 -1.19
CA TYR A 48 -11.79 19.68 -1.93
C TYR A 48 -11.77 20.90 -1.00
N ALA A 49 -12.55 20.87 0.08
CA ALA A 49 -12.52 21.92 1.09
C ALA A 49 -11.17 21.97 1.82
N ASP A 50 -10.64 20.83 2.24
CA ASP A 50 -9.32 20.72 2.87
C ASP A 50 -8.20 21.19 1.92
N MET A 51 -8.26 20.80 0.65
CA MET A 51 -7.35 21.29 -0.39
C MET A 51 -7.41 22.81 -0.54
N ARG A 52 -8.62 23.39 -0.65
CA ARG A 52 -8.79 24.85 -0.76
C ARG A 52 -8.23 25.57 0.47
N GLU A 53 -8.46 25.03 1.66
CA GLU A 53 -7.95 25.61 2.90
C GLU A 53 -6.42 25.53 2.97
N ALA A 54 -5.81 24.41 2.58
CA ALA A 54 -4.36 24.26 2.53
C ALA A 54 -3.72 25.29 1.57
N PHE A 55 -4.28 25.46 0.36
CA PHE A 55 -3.79 26.46 -0.58
C PHE A 55 -4.04 27.89 -0.09
N ARG A 56 -5.18 28.15 0.55
CA ARG A 56 -5.47 29.45 1.15
C ARG A 56 -4.46 29.79 2.24
N ALA A 57 -4.20 28.88 3.17
CA ALA A 57 -3.22 29.06 4.24
C ALA A 57 -1.81 29.31 3.66
N GLY A 58 -1.42 28.54 2.63
CA GLY A 58 -0.16 28.77 1.91
C GLY A 58 -0.08 30.15 1.25
N ALA A 59 -1.15 30.60 0.61
CA ALA A 59 -1.22 31.92 0.00
C ALA A 59 -1.17 33.05 1.04
N GLU A 60 -1.89 32.91 2.16
CA GLU A 60 -1.86 33.87 3.27
C GLU A 60 -0.47 33.95 3.89
N SER A 61 0.21 32.82 4.12
CA SER A 61 1.59 32.75 4.60
C SER A 61 2.55 33.46 3.62
N LEU A 62 2.42 33.20 2.32
CA LEU A 62 3.25 33.85 1.29
C LEU A 62 3.02 35.36 1.22
N MET A 63 1.76 35.82 1.37
CA MET A 63 1.44 37.25 1.40
C MET A 63 2.03 37.97 2.64
N GLN A 64 2.21 37.24 3.74
CA GLN A 64 2.85 37.74 4.96
C GLN A 64 4.37 37.78 4.87
N ASP A 65 4.97 37.13 3.87
CA ASP A 65 6.41 37.20 3.58
C ASP A 65 6.69 37.77 2.17
N PRO A 66 6.60 39.10 1.99
CA PRO A 66 6.92 39.76 0.73
C PRO A 66 8.35 39.48 0.25
N SER A 67 9.26 39.19 1.18
CA SER A 67 10.66 38.91 0.85
C SER A 67 10.83 37.55 0.18
N LEU A 68 10.14 36.52 0.70
CA LEU A 68 10.08 35.20 0.10
C LEU A 68 9.40 35.23 -1.28
N LEU A 69 8.31 35.98 -1.41
CA LEU A 69 7.64 36.17 -2.71
C LEU A 69 8.60 36.77 -3.74
N TRP A 70 9.29 37.85 -3.39
CA TRP A 70 10.26 38.50 -4.28
C TRP A 70 11.44 37.58 -4.62
N GLN A 71 12.00 36.88 -3.63
CA GLN A 71 13.09 35.91 -3.85
C GLN A 71 12.67 34.79 -4.79
N THR A 72 11.44 34.29 -4.63
CA THR A 72 10.87 33.21 -5.47
C THR A 72 10.67 33.69 -6.90
N GLN A 73 10.15 34.90 -7.10
CA GLN A 73 10.01 35.51 -8.43
C GLN A 73 11.36 35.78 -9.08
N ALA A 74 12.33 36.33 -8.33
CA ALA A 74 13.67 36.60 -8.83
C ALA A 74 14.37 35.31 -9.28
N ARG A 75 14.26 34.24 -8.48
CA ARG A 75 14.80 32.92 -8.82
C ARG A 75 14.14 32.32 -10.05
N LEU A 76 12.80 32.39 -10.14
CA LEU A 76 12.08 31.94 -11.34
C LEU A 76 12.56 32.69 -12.60
N LEU A 77 12.76 34.00 -12.52
CA LEU A 77 13.28 34.79 -13.65
C LEU A 77 14.73 34.40 -14.00
N GLU A 78 15.58 34.16 -13.01
CA GLU A 78 16.95 33.70 -13.21
C GLU A 78 16.99 32.32 -13.88
N ASP A 79 16.23 31.36 -13.35
CA ASP A 79 16.12 30.01 -13.89
C ASP A 79 15.58 30.03 -15.34
N GLN A 80 14.58 30.87 -15.62
CA GLN A 80 14.04 31.06 -16.96
C GLN A 80 15.06 31.69 -17.93
N TYR A 81 15.82 32.67 -17.46
CA TYR A 81 16.87 33.29 -18.25
C TYR A 81 17.98 32.29 -18.59
N GLN A 82 18.41 31.49 -17.62
CA GLN A 82 19.39 30.43 -17.84
C GLN A 82 18.87 29.36 -18.81
N LEU A 83 17.60 28.96 -18.68
CA LEU A 83 16.98 28.00 -19.59
C LEU A 83 16.91 28.54 -21.03
N TRP A 84 16.54 29.82 -21.21
CA TRP A 84 16.54 30.48 -22.51
C TRP A 84 17.94 30.56 -23.14
N GLN A 85 18.96 30.94 -22.35
CA GLN A 85 20.35 30.93 -22.80
C GLN A 85 20.81 29.54 -23.23
N ASN A 86 20.46 28.51 -22.45
CA ASN A 86 20.76 27.12 -22.75
C ASN A 86 20.05 26.65 -24.03
N GLY A 87 18.79 27.04 -24.22
CA GLY A 87 18.04 26.78 -25.44
C GLY A 87 18.68 27.40 -26.69
N LEU A 88 19.16 28.64 -26.60
CA LEU A 88 19.88 29.29 -27.70
C LEU A 88 21.19 28.56 -28.04
N LYS A 89 21.98 28.16 -27.03
CA LYS A 89 23.21 27.39 -27.23
C LYS A 89 22.93 26.03 -27.85
N ALA A 90 21.91 25.32 -27.38
CA ALA A 90 21.51 24.04 -27.93
C ALA A 90 21.05 24.16 -29.40
N MET A 91 20.28 25.21 -29.74
CA MET A 91 19.91 25.49 -31.14
C MET A 91 21.11 25.86 -32.01
N ALA A 92 22.16 26.45 -31.44
CA ALA A 92 23.43 26.71 -32.11
C ALA A 92 24.30 25.46 -32.28
N GLY A 93 23.86 24.28 -31.81
CA GLY A 93 24.59 23.02 -31.90
C GLY A 93 25.64 22.82 -30.80
N GLU A 94 25.65 23.66 -29.76
CA GLU A 94 26.53 23.49 -28.61
C GLU A 94 25.99 22.44 -27.64
N SER A 95 26.88 21.66 -27.03
CA SER A 95 26.51 20.75 -25.93
C SER A 95 26.25 21.57 -24.66
N VAL A 96 25.05 21.44 -24.10
CA VAL A 96 24.63 22.20 -22.91
C VAL A 96 24.38 21.24 -21.75
N ALA A 97 25.00 21.51 -20.60
CA ALA A 97 24.73 20.76 -19.38
C ALA A 97 23.34 21.11 -18.83
N PRO A 98 22.54 20.12 -18.39
CA PRO A 98 21.23 20.38 -17.79
C PRO A 98 21.40 21.17 -16.47
N LEU A 99 20.51 22.13 -16.23
CA LEU A 99 20.45 22.93 -14.99
C LEU A 99 19.92 22.09 -13.82
N VAL A 100 19.06 21.13 -14.13
CA VAL A 100 18.47 20.20 -13.17
C VAL A 100 18.35 18.82 -13.79
N THR A 101 18.54 17.77 -13.00
CA THR A 101 18.30 16.39 -13.41
C THR A 101 17.10 15.81 -12.68
N PRO A 102 16.37 14.84 -13.26
CA PRO A 102 15.32 14.12 -12.57
C PRO A 102 15.80 13.52 -11.25
N ALA A 103 14.89 13.36 -10.29
CA ALA A 103 15.19 12.68 -9.03
C ALA A 103 15.65 11.24 -9.28
N LYS A 104 16.52 10.73 -8.41
CA LYS A 104 17.02 9.36 -8.51
C LYS A 104 15.84 8.39 -8.42
N GLY A 105 15.60 7.63 -9.49
CA GLY A 105 14.52 6.66 -9.57
C GLY A 105 13.26 7.12 -10.31
N ASP A 106 13.17 8.39 -10.74
CA ASP A 106 12.05 8.86 -11.57
C ASP A 106 12.12 8.22 -12.96
N ARG A 107 11.25 7.23 -13.20
CA ARG A 107 11.26 6.43 -14.41
C ARG A 107 10.64 7.14 -15.61
N ARG A 108 9.92 8.24 -15.40
CA ARG A 108 9.19 8.96 -16.46
C ARG A 108 10.13 9.63 -17.46
N PHE A 109 11.35 9.97 -17.03
CA PHE A 109 12.36 10.65 -17.84
C PHE A 109 13.51 9.71 -18.28
N ARG A 110 13.21 8.41 -18.47
CA ARG A 110 14.24 7.40 -18.83
C ARG A 110 14.64 7.41 -20.30
N ASP A 111 13.76 7.87 -21.18
CA ASP A 111 14.04 7.88 -22.60
C ASP A 111 15.19 8.86 -22.95
N GLU A 112 16.07 8.45 -23.86
CA GLU A 112 17.24 9.24 -24.25
C GLU A 112 16.87 10.57 -24.93
N ALA A 113 15.66 10.69 -25.51
CA ALA A 113 15.21 11.96 -26.08
C ALA A 113 15.16 13.09 -25.04
N TRP A 114 14.87 12.78 -23.77
CA TRP A 114 14.87 13.77 -22.69
C TRP A 114 16.22 14.44 -22.46
N THR A 115 17.32 13.79 -22.85
CA THR A 115 18.68 14.30 -22.72
C THR A 115 19.28 14.73 -24.06
N ASN A 116 18.88 14.08 -25.16
CA ASN A 116 19.55 14.20 -26.45
C ASN A 116 18.81 15.12 -27.43
N ASP A 117 17.50 15.30 -27.26
CA ASP A 117 16.70 16.17 -28.11
C ASP A 117 16.50 17.54 -27.43
N PRO A 118 16.93 18.66 -28.04
CA PRO A 118 16.81 20.00 -27.44
C PRO A 118 15.39 20.40 -27.06
N TYR A 119 14.37 19.94 -27.80
CA TYR A 119 12.96 20.26 -27.51
C TYR A 119 12.50 19.56 -26.23
N TYR A 120 12.70 18.25 -26.14
CA TYR A 120 12.31 17.47 -24.97
C TYR A 120 13.14 17.83 -23.73
N LEU A 121 14.44 18.10 -23.91
CA LEU A 121 15.31 18.61 -22.85
C LEU A 121 14.77 19.92 -22.28
N ALA A 122 14.43 20.91 -23.12
CA ALA A 122 13.92 22.20 -22.66
C ALA A 122 12.62 22.08 -21.86
N ILE A 123 11.68 21.25 -22.32
CA ILE A 123 10.40 21.02 -21.64
C ILE A 123 10.62 20.31 -20.30
N MET A 124 11.49 19.28 -20.26
CA MET A 124 11.85 18.61 -19.00
C MET A 124 12.50 19.59 -18.02
N GLN A 125 13.46 20.40 -18.46
CA GLN A 125 14.11 21.41 -17.60
C GLN A 125 13.09 22.40 -17.04
N GLN A 126 12.19 22.92 -17.87
CA GLN A 126 11.12 23.83 -17.45
C GLN A 126 10.26 23.21 -16.34
N TYR A 127 9.86 21.95 -16.51
CA TYR A 127 9.07 21.22 -15.54
C TYR A 127 9.82 21.00 -14.23
N LEU A 128 11.06 20.49 -14.29
CA LEU A 128 11.85 20.16 -13.11
C LEU A 128 12.23 21.41 -12.29
N LEU A 129 12.52 22.52 -12.96
CA LEU A 129 12.76 23.82 -12.30
C LEU A 129 11.50 24.31 -11.59
N PHE A 130 10.34 24.21 -12.24
CA PHE A 130 9.07 24.57 -11.62
C PHE A 130 8.74 23.66 -10.43
N SER A 131 8.92 22.34 -10.55
CA SER A 131 8.70 21.38 -9.46
C SER A 131 9.56 21.72 -8.25
N ARG A 132 10.87 21.93 -8.45
CA ARG A 132 11.80 22.31 -7.39
C ARG A 132 11.43 23.66 -6.76
N LEU A 133 11.00 24.63 -7.57
CA LEU A 133 10.58 25.94 -7.07
C LEU A 133 9.37 25.83 -6.13
N VAL A 134 8.37 25.02 -6.50
CA VAL A 134 7.19 24.77 -5.67
C VAL A 134 7.57 24.09 -4.35
N GLU A 135 8.40 23.05 -4.41
CA GLU A 135 8.94 22.36 -3.23
C GLU A 135 9.70 23.32 -2.31
N ASP A 136 10.68 24.05 -2.85
CA ASP A 136 11.49 25.03 -2.11
C ASP A 136 10.64 26.14 -1.50
N LEU A 137 9.60 26.60 -2.21
CA LEU A 137 8.67 27.61 -1.72
C LEU A 137 7.92 27.11 -0.50
N ILE A 138 7.30 25.93 -0.60
CA ILE A 138 6.53 25.31 0.49
C ILE A 138 7.41 25.08 1.71
N ASP A 139 8.65 24.60 1.50
CA ASP A 139 9.62 24.38 2.57
C ASP A 139 9.99 25.67 3.30
N ARG A 140 9.99 26.81 2.62
CA ARG A 140 10.33 28.11 3.20
C ARG A 140 9.15 28.83 3.85
N LEU A 141 7.91 28.45 3.55
CA LEU A 141 6.73 29.04 4.18
C LEU A 141 6.80 28.92 5.70
N GLN A 142 6.47 30.02 6.38
CA GLN A 142 6.45 30.16 7.83
C GLN A 142 5.03 30.40 8.34
N GLY A 143 4.78 30.13 9.62
CA GLY A 143 3.48 30.40 10.24
C GLY A 143 2.38 29.38 9.91
N LEU A 144 2.70 28.32 9.18
CA LEU A 144 1.82 27.16 8.97
C LEU A 144 2.00 26.15 10.11
N THR A 145 0.92 25.49 10.52
CA THR A 145 1.03 24.30 11.37
C THR A 145 1.68 23.15 10.59
N ALA A 146 2.19 22.14 11.30
CA ALA A 146 2.78 20.96 10.67
C ALA A 146 1.80 20.27 9.71
N ASP A 147 0.52 20.17 10.10
CA ASP A 147 -0.54 19.58 9.27
C ASP A 147 -0.84 20.43 8.02
N GLN A 148 -0.97 21.76 8.17
CA GLN A 148 -1.20 22.64 7.03
C GLN A 148 -0.07 22.56 6.01
N LYS A 149 1.18 22.55 6.47
CA LYS A 149 2.35 22.43 5.59
C LYS A 149 2.41 21.08 4.90
N ARG A 150 2.10 19.98 5.62
CA ARG A 150 2.02 18.62 5.06
C ARG A 150 0.94 18.50 3.99
N ASN A 151 -0.28 18.97 4.27
CA ASN A 151 -1.40 18.91 3.32
C ASN A 151 -1.11 19.77 2.09
N LEU A 152 -0.59 21.00 2.28
CA LEU A 152 -0.17 21.86 1.17
C LEU A 152 0.90 21.20 0.30
N ALA A 153 1.95 20.63 0.91
CA ALA A 153 2.99 19.90 0.19
C ALA A 153 2.40 18.75 -0.63
N PHE A 154 1.51 17.95 -0.03
CA PHE A 154 0.84 16.84 -0.70
C PHE A 154 0.01 17.31 -1.90
N TYR A 155 -0.92 18.25 -1.73
CA TYR A 155 -1.78 18.70 -2.83
C TYR A 155 -1.01 19.42 -3.93
N ALA A 156 0.01 20.21 -3.57
CA ALA A 156 0.89 20.85 -4.55
C ALA A 156 1.66 19.83 -5.37
N ARG A 157 2.19 18.78 -4.73
CA ARG A 157 2.88 17.65 -5.39
C ARG A 157 1.96 16.95 -6.39
N GLN A 158 0.69 16.72 -6.05
CA GLN A 158 -0.31 16.15 -6.96
C GLN A 158 -0.51 17.01 -8.21
N LEU A 159 -0.71 18.32 -8.04
CA LEU A 159 -0.90 19.25 -9.17
C LEU A 159 0.34 19.37 -10.06
N VAL A 160 1.52 19.48 -9.45
CA VAL A 160 2.80 19.53 -10.17
C VAL A 160 2.98 18.25 -10.98
N ASN A 161 2.80 17.07 -10.37
CA ASN A 161 2.96 15.80 -11.08
C ASN A 161 1.91 15.63 -12.20
N ALA A 162 0.69 16.13 -12.03
CA ALA A 162 -0.33 16.14 -13.08
C ALA A 162 0.07 16.98 -14.31
N MET A 163 0.82 18.05 -14.09
CA MET A 163 1.35 18.91 -15.15
C MET A 163 2.64 18.38 -15.80
N SER A 164 3.11 17.18 -15.41
CA SER A 164 4.33 16.60 -15.99
C SER A 164 4.22 16.47 -17.51
N PRO A 165 5.24 16.86 -18.28
CA PRO A 165 5.22 16.75 -19.73
C PRO A 165 5.16 15.30 -20.22
N THR A 166 5.44 14.35 -19.33
CA THR A 166 5.32 12.91 -19.62
C THR A 166 3.86 12.45 -19.71
N ASN A 167 2.90 13.21 -19.17
CA ASN A 167 1.48 12.85 -19.11
C ASN A 167 0.70 13.25 -20.38
N PHE A 168 1.34 13.87 -21.37
CA PHE A 168 0.66 14.35 -22.58
C PHE A 168 1.29 13.76 -23.84
N VAL A 169 0.44 13.40 -24.81
CA VAL A 169 0.86 12.80 -26.09
C VAL A 169 1.88 13.67 -26.82
N THR A 170 1.67 14.99 -26.86
CA THR A 170 2.49 15.91 -27.66
C THR A 170 3.87 16.19 -27.07
N THR A 171 4.01 16.06 -25.75
CA THR A 171 5.26 16.39 -25.03
C THR A 171 6.01 15.16 -24.55
N ASN A 172 5.45 13.95 -24.68
CA ASN A 172 6.12 12.70 -24.35
C ASN A 172 6.74 12.04 -25.60
N PRO A 173 8.08 11.87 -25.66
CA PRO A 173 8.77 11.34 -26.84
C PRO A 173 8.48 9.86 -27.11
N GLU A 174 8.24 9.06 -26.07
CA GLU A 174 7.88 7.64 -26.21
C GLU A 174 6.46 7.50 -26.75
N VAL A 175 5.51 8.24 -26.17
CA VAL A 175 4.12 8.24 -26.61
C VAL A 175 3.99 8.77 -28.04
N MET A 176 4.66 9.87 -28.38
CA MET A 176 4.62 10.45 -29.73
C MET A 176 5.16 9.46 -30.77
N ARG A 177 6.32 8.83 -30.52
CA ARG A 177 6.85 7.79 -31.41
C ARG A 177 5.87 6.64 -31.55
N ARG A 178 5.36 6.11 -30.44
CA ARG A 178 4.37 5.01 -30.46
C ARG A 178 3.11 5.39 -31.24
N THR A 179 2.64 6.63 -31.09
CA THR A 179 1.46 7.14 -31.80
C THR A 179 1.70 7.21 -33.30
N ILE A 180 2.87 7.65 -33.73
CA ILE A 180 3.26 7.68 -35.14
C ILE A 180 3.41 6.24 -35.69
N GLU A 181 4.12 5.38 -34.95
CA GLU A 181 4.38 3.98 -35.33
C GLU A 181 3.10 3.15 -35.48
N THR A 182 2.14 3.36 -34.58
CA THR A 182 0.85 2.66 -34.56
C THR A 182 -0.26 3.41 -35.29
N LYS A 183 0.05 4.54 -35.92
CA LYS A 183 -0.92 5.41 -36.63
C LYS A 183 -2.13 5.79 -35.75
N GLY A 184 -1.92 5.97 -34.45
CA GLY A 184 -2.95 6.35 -33.47
C GLY A 184 -3.70 5.20 -32.79
N GLU A 185 -3.46 3.94 -33.17
CA GLU A 185 -4.13 2.77 -32.59
C GLU A 185 -3.88 2.65 -31.07
N ASN A 186 -2.68 3.01 -30.61
CA ASN A 186 -2.35 3.07 -29.18
C ASN A 186 -3.32 3.95 -28.36
N LEU A 187 -3.80 5.05 -28.94
CA LEU A 187 -4.72 5.98 -28.28
C LEU A 187 -6.15 5.44 -28.27
N VAL A 188 -6.57 4.75 -29.33
CA VAL A 188 -7.88 4.08 -29.39
C VAL A 188 -7.95 2.98 -28.34
N GLU A 189 -6.95 2.09 -28.31
CA GLU A 189 -6.87 1.04 -27.29
C GLU A 189 -6.80 1.62 -25.88
N GLY A 190 -6.02 2.69 -25.71
CA GLY A 190 -5.85 3.39 -24.44
C GLY A 190 -7.15 4.01 -23.92
N LEU A 191 -7.92 4.68 -24.78
CA LEU A 191 -9.24 5.24 -24.43
C LEU A 191 -10.26 4.15 -24.09
N ALA A 192 -10.30 3.07 -24.88
CA ALA A 192 -11.19 1.94 -24.60
C ALA A 192 -10.87 1.27 -23.25
N ARG A 193 -9.61 1.30 -22.81
CA ARG A 193 -9.19 0.83 -21.48
C ARG A 193 -9.53 1.82 -20.38
N LEU A 194 -9.29 3.11 -20.61
CA LEU A 194 -9.66 4.17 -19.66
C LEU A 194 -11.14 4.08 -19.31
N ARG A 195 -12.01 3.86 -20.30
CA ARG A 195 -13.45 3.66 -20.09
C ARG A 195 -13.77 2.42 -19.26
N ARG A 196 -13.10 1.29 -19.53
CA ARG A 196 -13.25 0.06 -18.73
C ARG A 196 -12.81 0.26 -17.29
N ASP A 197 -11.69 0.92 -17.06
CA ASP A 197 -11.18 1.23 -15.71
C ASP A 197 -12.13 2.19 -14.98
N LEU A 198 -12.63 3.21 -15.67
CA LEU A 198 -13.64 4.12 -15.13
C LEU A 198 -14.91 3.34 -14.73
N ALA A 199 -15.45 2.50 -15.60
CA ALA A 199 -16.63 1.68 -15.30
C ALA A 199 -16.47 0.82 -14.03
N ASN A 200 -15.25 0.34 -13.74
CA ASN A 200 -14.93 -0.47 -12.57
C ASN A 200 -14.52 0.33 -11.32
N SER A 201 -14.54 1.67 -11.38
CA SER A 201 -14.16 2.55 -10.27
C SER A 201 -15.39 3.06 -9.52
N ALA A 202 -15.33 3.10 -8.17
CA ALA A 202 -16.38 3.65 -7.30
C ALA A 202 -16.29 5.18 -7.20
N GLU A 203 -15.12 5.70 -6.80
CA GLU A 203 -14.80 7.12 -6.75
C GLU A 203 -13.43 7.37 -7.40
N GLY A 204 -13.33 8.35 -8.29
CA GLY A 204 -12.09 8.59 -9.06
C GLY A 204 -11.78 7.51 -10.10
N LEU A 205 -10.58 7.56 -10.69
CA LEU A 205 -10.10 6.55 -11.65
C LEU A 205 -9.16 5.56 -10.95
N ASN A 206 -9.58 4.30 -10.82
CA ASN A 206 -8.71 3.20 -10.42
C ASN A 206 -8.00 2.61 -11.64
N VAL A 207 -6.73 3.01 -11.81
CA VAL A 207 -5.90 2.55 -12.93
C VAL A 207 -5.57 1.07 -12.79
N THR A 208 -5.81 0.28 -13.85
CA THR A 208 -5.44 -1.15 -13.84
C THR A 208 -3.91 -1.32 -13.86
N MET A 209 -3.33 -1.85 -12.78
CA MET A 209 -1.87 -1.96 -12.63
C MET A 209 -1.29 -3.33 -13.01
N THR A 210 -2.12 -4.32 -13.32
CA THR A 210 -1.71 -5.69 -13.64
C THR A 210 -2.73 -6.36 -14.55
N ASP A 211 -2.30 -7.34 -15.34
CA ASP A 211 -3.23 -8.24 -16.01
C ASP A 211 -3.90 -9.16 -14.98
N ARG A 212 -5.17 -8.87 -14.68
CA ARG A 212 -5.95 -9.64 -13.70
C ARG A 212 -6.34 -11.03 -14.20
N SER A 213 -6.36 -11.26 -15.52
CA SER A 213 -6.71 -12.57 -16.09
C SER A 213 -5.61 -13.60 -15.87
N ALA A 214 -4.39 -13.15 -15.58
CA ALA A 214 -3.25 -14.01 -15.31
C ALA A 214 -3.28 -14.68 -13.92
N PHE A 215 -4.17 -14.25 -13.01
CA PHE A 215 -4.18 -14.73 -11.62
C PHE A 215 -5.59 -15.14 -11.14
N ALA A 216 -5.64 -16.29 -10.48
CA ALA A 216 -6.84 -16.85 -9.87
C ALA A 216 -6.53 -17.41 -8.47
N VAL A 217 -7.26 -16.91 -7.48
CA VAL A 217 -7.07 -17.26 -6.06
C VAL A 217 -7.45 -18.72 -5.79
N GLY A 218 -6.45 -19.51 -5.41
CA GLY A 218 -6.54 -20.95 -5.20
C GLY A 218 -6.21 -21.80 -6.42
N GLU A 219 -5.86 -21.19 -7.56
CA GLU A 219 -5.39 -21.91 -8.76
C GLU A 219 -3.90 -21.66 -9.03
N ASN A 220 -3.45 -20.41 -8.97
CA ASN A 220 -2.04 -20.06 -9.21
C ASN A 220 -1.44 -19.05 -8.22
N ILE A 221 -2.27 -18.49 -7.33
CA ILE A 221 -1.87 -17.72 -6.14
C ILE A 221 -2.66 -18.25 -4.93
N ALA A 222 -2.13 -18.15 -3.72
CA ALA A 222 -2.73 -18.77 -2.52
C ALA A 222 -2.92 -20.30 -2.69
N VAL A 223 -1.89 -20.96 -3.21
CA VAL A 223 -1.93 -22.38 -3.61
C VAL A 223 -1.19 -23.29 -2.63
N THR A 224 -0.71 -22.79 -1.49
CA THR A 224 -0.07 -23.65 -0.50
C THR A 224 -1.11 -24.64 0.04
N PRO A 225 -0.88 -25.96 -0.04
CA PRO A 225 -1.88 -26.95 0.36
C PRO A 225 -2.32 -26.79 1.81
N GLY A 226 -3.62 -26.87 2.05
CA GLY A 226 -4.21 -26.71 3.39
C GLY A 226 -5.72 -26.89 3.37
N SER A 227 -6.33 -26.74 4.54
CA SER A 227 -7.78 -26.85 4.71
C SER A 227 -8.28 -25.79 5.69
N VAL A 228 -9.49 -25.28 5.44
CA VAL A 228 -10.25 -24.54 6.43
C VAL A 228 -10.73 -25.53 7.49
N VAL A 229 -10.33 -25.31 8.75
CA VAL A 229 -10.64 -26.19 9.89
C VAL A 229 -11.58 -25.54 10.90
N PHE A 230 -11.79 -24.22 10.82
CA PHE A 230 -12.72 -23.50 11.65
C PHE A 230 -13.24 -22.28 10.89
N GLU A 231 -14.49 -21.89 11.18
CA GLU A 231 -15.06 -20.66 10.66
C GLU A 231 -16.05 -20.04 11.64
N ASN A 232 -16.19 -18.72 11.56
CA ASN A 232 -17.27 -17.97 12.17
C ASN A 232 -17.73 -16.85 11.22
N GLU A 233 -18.53 -15.92 11.74
CA GLU A 233 -19.06 -14.81 10.94
C GLU A 233 -17.99 -13.84 10.41
N LEU A 234 -16.79 -13.81 11.02
CA LEU A 234 -15.72 -12.87 10.73
C LEU A 234 -14.55 -13.48 9.96
N MET A 235 -14.22 -14.75 10.19
CA MET A 235 -13.04 -15.37 9.61
C MET A 235 -13.17 -16.87 9.35
N GLN A 236 -12.32 -17.35 8.46
CA GLN A 236 -11.97 -18.75 8.29
C GLN A 236 -10.54 -18.97 8.79
N LEU A 237 -10.33 -20.03 9.57
CA LEU A 237 -9.00 -20.45 10.01
C LEU A 237 -8.50 -21.57 9.09
N ILE A 238 -7.40 -21.31 8.41
CA ILE A 238 -6.74 -22.28 7.53
C ILE A 238 -5.63 -22.97 8.33
N GLN A 239 -5.60 -24.30 8.32
CA GLN A 239 -4.44 -25.10 8.69
C GLN A 239 -3.74 -25.57 7.42
N TYR A 240 -2.47 -25.24 7.25
CA TYR A 240 -1.70 -25.70 6.09
C TYR A 240 -1.21 -27.14 6.31
N ALA A 241 -1.19 -27.92 5.21
CA ALA A 241 -0.68 -29.28 5.23
C ALA A 241 0.84 -29.25 5.41
N PRO A 242 1.41 -30.07 6.30
CA PRO A 242 2.85 -30.06 6.56
C PRO A 242 3.63 -30.62 5.37
N SER A 243 4.79 -30.03 5.07
CA SER A 243 5.74 -30.54 4.06
C SER A 243 6.92 -31.32 4.67
N THR A 244 6.92 -31.50 5.99
CA THR A 244 7.93 -32.23 6.77
C THR A 244 7.31 -33.39 7.56
N GLU A 245 8.07 -34.44 7.85
CA GLU A 245 7.58 -35.59 8.65
C GLU A 245 7.31 -35.24 10.11
N GLN A 246 8.01 -34.23 10.63
CA GLN A 246 7.85 -33.71 11.98
C GLN A 246 7.74 -32.19 11.94
N VAL A 247 6.99 -31.63 12.88
CA VAL A 247 6.77 -30.19 13.05
C VAL A 247 7.08 -29.73 14.47
N TYR A 248 7.36 -28.45 14.66
CA TYR A 248 7.53 -27.87 15.99
C TYR A 248 6.27 -28.06 16.82
N LYS A 249 6.45 -28.41 18.10
CA LYS A 249 5.32 -28.63 19.02
C LYS A 249 4.41 -27.40 19.11
N THR A 250 4.96 -26.21 19.34
CA THR A 250 4.17 -24.97 19.44
C THR A 250 3.72 -24.52 18.04
N PRO A 251 2.40 -24.48 17.75
CA PRO A 251 1.88 -24.04 16.45
C PRO A 251 2.07 -22.53 16.24
N LEU A 252 2.03 -22.12 14.98
CA LEU A 252 2.20 -20.72 14.55
C LEU A 252 0.86 -20.18 14.02
N LEU A 253 0.33 -19.14 14.66
CA LEU A 253 -0.87 -18.41 14.23
C LEU A 253 -0.48 -17.13 13.48
N VAL A 254 -0.93 -17.01 12.23
CA VAL A 254 -0.74 -15.83 11.38
C VAL A 254 -2.00 -14.96 11.41
N VAL A 255 -1.83 -13.70 11.81
CA VAL A 255 -2.87 -12.66 11.86
C VAL A 255 -2.56 -11.59 10.79
N PRO A 256 -3.09 -11.74 9.56
CA PRO A 256 -2.86 -10.79 8.47
C PRO A 256 -3.73 -9.52 8.64
N PRO A 257 -3.49 -8.47 7.85
CA PRO A 257 -4.41 -7.35 7.75
C PRO A 257 -5.76 -7.78 7.15
N TRP A 258 -6.81 -6.97 7.38
CA TRP A 258 -8.13 -7.11 6.72
C TRP A 258 -8.49 -5.90 5.84
N ILE A 259 -7.52 -5.03 5.54
CA ILE A 259 -7.66 -3.95 4.55
C ILE A 259 -7.57 -4.53 3.12
N ASN A 260 -6.66 -5.48 2.94
CA ASN A 260 -6.56 -6.34 1.78
C ASN A 260 -6.48 -7.79 2.27
N LYS A 261 -6.58 -8.74 1.34
CA LYS A 261 -6.66 -10.16 1.66
C LYS A 261 -5.33 -10.75 2.14
N TYR A 262 -5.39 -11.87 2.86
CA TYR A 262 -4.23 -12.46 3.52
C TYR A 262 -3.13 -12.96 2.56
N TYR A 263 -3.48 -13.26 1.31
CA TYR A 263 -2.62 -13.98 0.38
C TYR A 263 -1.39 -13.18 -0.08
N ILE A 264 -1.21 -11.94 0.41
CA ILE A 264 0.10 -11.26 0.35
C ILE A 264 1.21 -12.08 1.00
N LEU A 265 0.88 -12.90 1.99
CA LEU A 265 1.81 -13.81 2.66
C LEU A 265 1.88 -15.20 1.99
N ASP A 266 0.98 -15.47 1.04
CA ASP A 266 0.87 -16.73 0.30
C ASP A 266 0.57 -16.46 -1.18
N LEU A 267 1.46 -15.76 -1.88
CA LEU A 267 1.29 -15.39 -3.29
C LEU A 267 1.50 -16.63 -4.18
N ARG A 268 2.54 -16.61 -5.03
CA ARG A 268 2.96 -17.78 -5.80
C ARG A 268 3.91 -18.63 -4.98
N GLU A 269 4.17 -19.83 -5.45
CA GLU A 269 5.08 -20.77 -4.78
C GLU A 269 6.47 -20.17 -4.51
N ASP A 270 7.00 -19.36 -5.43
CA ASP A 270 8.33 -18.76 -5.32
C ASP A 270 8.37 -17.50 -4.43
N ASN A 271 7.23 -17.01 -3.96
CA ASN A 271 7.18 -15.86 -3.05
C ASN A 271 6.14 -15.98 -1.92
N SER A 272 5.78 -17.21 -1.57
CA SER A 272 4.95 -17.52 -0.40
C SER A 272 5.79 -17.63 0.87
N GLN A 273 5.51 -16.77 1.84
CA GLN A 273 6.07 -16.87 3.19
C GLN A 273 5.44 -18.06 3.93
N VAL A 274 4.13 -18.29 3.74
CA VAL A 274 3.42 -19.43 4.34
C VAL A 274 4.07 -20.75 3.93
N LYS A 275 4.29 -20.97 2.64
CA LYS A 275 4.98 -22.17 2.14
C LYS A 275 6.35 -22.31 2.79
N TRP A 276 7.13 -21.22 2.83
CA TRP A 276 8.45 -21.25 3.44
C TRP A 276 8.39 -21.63 4.94
N LEU A 277 7.42 -21.11 5.69
CA LEU A 277 7.20 -21.46 7.10
C LEU A 277 6.84 -22.93 7.30
N VAL A 278 5.97 -23.47 6.45
CA VAL A 278 5.61 -24.89 6.43
C VAL A 278 6.85 -25.74 6.14
N ASP A 279 7.66 -25.34 5.16
CA ASP A 279 8.92 -26.00 4.80
C ASP A 279 9.99 -25.91 5.90
N GLN A 280 9.91 -24.91 6.80
CA GLN A 280 10.77 -24.84 8.00
C GLN A 280 10.27 -25.72 9.16
N GLY A 281 9.14 -26.44 9.01
CA GLY A 281 8.60 -27.35 10.01
C GLY A 281 7.63 -26.70 11.01
N HIS A 282 7.08 -25.52 10.73
CA HIS A 282 6.02 -24.94 11.56
C HIS A 282 4.66 -25.55 11.23
N SER A 283 3.83 -25.83 12.25
CA SER A 283 2.38 -26.03 12.05
C SER A 283 1.72 -24.66 11.87
N VAL A 284 1.50 -24.26 10.61
CA VAL A 284 1.00 -22.92 10.27
C VAL A 284 -0.52 -22.89 10.23
N PHE A 285 -1.09 -21.97 11.00
CA PHE A 285 -2.49 -21.60 10.95
C PHE A 285 -2.60 -20.14 10.53
N LEU A 286 -3.55 -19.80 9.67
CA LEU A 286 -3.72 -18.44 9.16
C LEU A 286 -5.19 -18.01 9.19
N ILE A 287 -5.44 -16.79 9.65
CA ILE A 287 -6.77 -16.18 9.64
C ILE A 287 -7.05 -15.60 8.25
N SER A 288 -8.06 -16.12 7.57
CA SER A 288 -8.66 -15.55 6.36
C SER A 288 -9.90 -14.75 6.74
N TRP A 289 -9.78 -13.43 6.80
CA TRP A 289 -10.89 -12.52 7.11
C TRP A 289 -11.99 -12.57 6.04
N ARG A 290 -13.25 -12.49 6.47
CA ARG A 290 -14.41 -12.29 5.60
C ARG A 290 -14.41 -10.85 5.09
N ASN A 291 -14.68 -10.67 3.80
CA ASN A 291 -14.94 -9.34 3.25
C ASN A 291 -16.30 -8.83 3.77
N PRO A 292 -16.34 -7.73 4.55
CA PRO A 292 -17.55 -7.32 5.25
C PRO A 292 -18.59 -6.71 4.31
N GLY A 293 -19.86 -7.04 4.54
CA GLY A 293 -21.01 -6.39 3.90
C GLY A 293 -21.83 -5.54 4.88
N PRO A 294 -22.96 -4.98 4.45
CA PRO A 294 -23.84 -4.16 5.29
C PRO A 294 -24.29 -4.85 6.59
N GLU A 295 -24.41 -6.18 6.58
CA GLU A 295 -24.79 -6.99 7.75
C GLU A 295 -23.75 -6.95 8.88
N GLN A 296 -22.49 -6.64 8.56
CA GLN A 296 -21.38 -6.61 9.51
C GLN A 296 -21.05 -5.18 9.98
N ARG A 297 -21.96 -4.22 9.79
CA ARG A 297 -21.75 -2.79 10.08
C ARG A 297 -21.32 -2.51 11.52
N ASP A 298 -21.86 -3.26 12.47
CA ASP A 298 -21.69 -3.01 13.91
C ASP A 298 -20.51 -3.77 14.52
N LEU A 299 -19.74 -4.54 13.71
CA LEU A 299 -18.55 -5.21 14.21
C LEU A 299 -17.54 -4.19 14.72
N THR A 300 -17.13 -4.36 15.97
CA THR A 300 -16.20 -3.50 16.70
C THR A 300 -14.78 -4.07 16.70
N TRP A 301 -13.80 -3.25 17.12
CA TRP A 301 -12.43 -3.72 17.33
C TRP A 301 -12.33 -4.88 18.35
N ALA A 302 -13.22 -4.90 19.35
CA ALA A 302 -13.29 -5.98 20.32
C ALA A 302 -13.84 -7.27 19.69
N ASP A 303 -14.83 -7.18 18.79
CA ASP A 303 -15.31 -8.33 18.03
C ASP A 303 -14.21 -8.91 17.14
N TYR A 304 -13.43 -8.06 16.46
CA TYR A 304 -12.25 -8.50 15.70
C TYR A 304 -11.23 -9.23 16.57
N MET A 305 -11.04 -8.81 17.82
CA MET A 305 -10.14 -9.47 18.77
C MET A 305 -10.71 -10.83 19.24
N GLN A 306 -11.99 -10.88 19.60
CA GLN A 306 -12.64 -12.09 20.13
C GLN A 306 -12.86 -13.15 19.04
N LEU A 307 -13.52 -12.76 17.95
CA LEU A 307 -13.86 -13.63 16.83
C LEU A 307 -12.66 -13.91 15.91
N GLY A 308 -11.60 -13.12 15.98
CA GLY A 308 -10.36 -13.32 15.24
C GLY A 308 -9.32 -14.13 16.03
N PRO A 309 -8.25 -13.49 16.55
CA PRO A 309 -7.12 -14.19 17.14
C PRO A 309 -7.47 -15.02 18.38
N ILE A 310 -8.44 -14.59 19.22
CA ILE A 310 -8.81 -15.37 20.42
C ILE A 310 -9.54 -16.67 20.03
N ALA A 311 -10.56 -16.58 19.18
CA ALA A 311 -11.24 -17.76 18.63
C ALA A 311 -10.28 -18.68 17.86
N ALA A 312 -9.36 -18.11 17.07
CA ALA A 312 -8.35 -18.89 16.36
C ALA A 312 -7.42 -19.67 17.32
N MET A 313 -6.97 -19.07 18.43
CA MET A 313 -6.18 -19.78 19.44
C MET A 313 -6.95 -20.94 20.08
N GLU A 314 -8.26 -20.78 20.29
CA GLU A 314 -9.12 -21.82 20.86
C GLU A 314 -9.37 -22.97 19.86
N ALA A 315 -9.55 -22.65 18.58
CA ALA A 315 -9.62 -23.64 17.50
C ALA A 315 -8.27 -24.38 17.32
N ILE A 316 -7.14 -23.69 17.42
CA ILE A 316 -5.80 -24.33 17.36
C ILE A 316 -5.59 -25.28 18.54
N GLU A 317 -6.05 -24.92 19.74
CA GLU A 317 -5.99 -25.80 20.91
C GLU A 317 -6.80 -27.09 20.67
N GLN A 318 -7.96 -27.01 20.03
CA GLN A 318 -8.77 -28.18 19.62
C GLN A 318 -8.10 -29.00 18.50
N ALA A 319 -7.48 -28.34 17.51
CA ALA A 319 -6.81 -29.01 16.41
C ALA A 319 -5.51 -29.74 16.82
N THR A 320 -4.81 -29.21 17.83
CA THR A 320 -3.42 -29.61 18.11
C THR A 320 -3.18 -30.13 19.54
N GLY A 321 -4.09 -29.85 20.48
CA GLY A 321 -3.90 -30.06 21.91
C GLY A 321 -2.97 -29.05 22.60
N GLU A 322 -2.38 -28.10 21.86
CA GLU A 322 -1.42 -27.14 22.38
C GLU A 322 -2.09 -25.89 22.95
N LYS A 323 -1.78 -25.57 24.21
CA LYS A 323 -2.40 -24.46 24.95
C LYS A 323 -1.84 -23.08 24.61
N SER A 324 -0.78 -23.05 23.82
CA SER A 324 -0.04 -21.84 23.47
C SER A 324 0.36 -21.86 22.01
N VAL A 325 0.33 -20.68 21.38
CA VAL A 325 0.78 -20.47 20.01
C VAL A 325 1.97 -19.52 19.97
N ASN A 326 2.76 -19.59 18.91
CA ASN A 326 3.58 -18.45 18.47
C ASN A 326 2.69 -17.59 17.56
N LEU A 327 2.73 -16.27 17.69
CA LEU A 327 1.92 -15.35 16.91
C LEU A 327 2.79 -14.61 15.90
N LEU A 328 2.36 -14.56 14.65
CA LEU A 328 2.96 -13.75 13.58
C LEU A 328 1.89 -12.84 13.00
N SER A 329 2.17 -11.55 12.88
CA SER A 329 1.17 -10.55 12.50
C SER A 329 1.72 -9.53 11.51
N TYR A 330 0.84 -8.98 10.68
CA TYR A 330 1.22 -8.04 9.62
C TYR A 330 0.31 -6.80 9.60
N CYS A 331 0.91 -5.62 9.49
CA CYS A 331 0.21 -4.35 9.32
C CYS A 331 -0.87 -4.13 10.42
N ILE A 332 -2.11 -3.80 10.08
CA ILE A 332 -3.21 -3.61 11.04
C ILE A 332 -3.52 -4.89 11.83
N GLY A 333 -3.25 -6.08 11.28
CA GLY A 333 -3.32 -7.35 12.00
C GLY A 333 -2.33 -7.40 13.18
N GLY A 334 -1.21 -6.68 13.09
CA GLY A 334 -0.28 -6.50 14.21
C GLY A 334 -0.74 -5.48 15.24
N THR A 335 -1.46 -4.43 14.82
CA THR A 335 -2.14 -3.54 15.77
C THR A 335 -3.17 -4.32 16.59
N LEU A 336 -3.98 -5.15 15.94
CA LEU A 336 -4.93 -6.06 16.58
C LEU A 336 -4.24 -7.08 17.48
N ALA A 337 -3.13 -7.67 17.03
CA ALA A 337 -2.34 -8.59 17.85
C ALA A 337 -1.78 -7.91 19.10
N GLY A 338 -1.29 -6.67 18.99
CA GLY A 338 -0.79 -5.88 20.12
C GLY A 338 -1.87 -5.64 21.17
N SER A 339 -3.05 -5.17 20.75
CA SER A 339 -4.19 -5.01 21.66
C SER A 339 -4.66 -6.33 22.27
N THR A 340 -4.65 -7.41 21.48
CA THR A 340 -4.99 -8.77 21.94
C THR A 340 -4.03 -9.25 23.02
N LEU A 341 -2.71 -9.08 22.84
CA LEU A 341 -1.71 -9.49 23.83
C LEU A 341 -1.84 -8.72 25.14
N ALA A 342 -2.11 -7.41 25.06
CA ALA A 342 -2.36 -6.58 26.24
C ALA A 342 -3.66 -6.99 26.96
N TYR A 343 -4.71 -7.31 26.21
CA TYR A 343 -5.97 -7.86 26.74
C TYR A 343 -5.74 -9.21 27.44
N LEU A 344 -5.09 -10.17 26.77
CA LEU A 344 -4.77 -11.49 27.32
C LEU A 344 -3.91 -11.37 28.57
N THR A 345 -2.95 -10.44 28.58
CA THR A 345 -2.12 -10.19 29.77
C THR A 345 -2.95 -9.67 30.94
N SER A 346 -3.80 -8.67 30.70
CA SER A 346 -4.67 -8.07 31.72
C SER A 346 -5.71 -9.05 32.27
N THR A 347 -6.16 -10.01 31.46
CA THR A 347 -7.09 -11.08 31.84
C THR A 347 -6.40 -12.36 32.33
N ARG A 348 -5.07 -12.34 32.57
CA ARG A 348 -4.26 -13.47 33.04
C ARG A 348 -4.22 -14.68 32.09
N ARG A 349 -4.53 -14.48 30.82
CA ARG A 349 -4.44 -15.45 29.71
C ARG A 349 -3.17 -15.29 28.86
N GLY A 350 -2.24 -14.39 29.22
CA GLY A 350 -1.05 -14.09 28.42
C GLY A 350 -0.15 -15.29 28.06
N ARG A 351 -0.20 -16.39 28.83
CA ARG A 351 0.51 -17.64 28.52
C ARG A 351 0.00 -18.36 27.26
N LYS A 352 -1.15 -17.96 26.71
CA LYS A 352 -1.65 -18.47 25.42
C LYS A 352 -0.75 -18.07 24.25
N VAL A 353 0.13 -17.07 24.40
CA VAL A 353 1.09 -16.67 23.36
C VAL A 353 2.51 -16.77 23.89
N LYS A 354 3.30 -17.65 23.28
CA LYS A 354 4.68 -17.96 23.67
C LYS A 354 5.69 -16.95 23.13
N SER A 355 5.51 -16.52 21.88
CA SER A 355 6.24 -15.41 21.25
C SER A 355 5.32 -14.66 20.28
N ALA A 356 5.64 -13.40 20.00
CA ALA A 356 4.89 -12.56 19.06
C ALA A 356 5.83 -11.93 18.01
N THR A 357 5.41 -11.90 16.76
CA THR A 357 6.13 -11.26 15.65
C THR A 357 5.23 -10.19 15.03
N PHE A 358 5.75 -8.97 14.90
CA PHE A 358 5.07 -7.82 14.31
C PHE A 358 5.81 -7.39 13.05
N MET A 359 5.15 -7.53 11.89
CA MET A 359 5.68 -7.14 10.60
C MET A 359 5.04 -5.82 10.16
N THR A 360 5.84 -4.75 10.10
CA THR A 360 5.43 -3.39 9.70
C THR A 360 4.11 -2.95 10.33
N SER A 361 4.00 -3.11 11.65
CA SER A 361 2.78 -2.89 12.42
C SER A 361 2.90 -1.65 13.30
N LEU A 362 1.94 -0.73 13.19
CA LEU A 362 1.87 0.45 14.06
C LEU A 362 1.21 0.06 15.39
N LEU A 363 1.97 0.23 16.47
CA LEU A 363 1.44 0.28 17.84
C LEU A 363 1.46 1.70 18.40
N ASP A 364 2.34 2.54 17.86
CA ASP A 364 2.42 3.98 18.10
C ASP A 364 2.17 4.72 16.78
N PHE A 365 1.12 5.52 16.75
CA PHE A 365 0.62 6.24 15.58
C PHE A 365 1.10 7.71 15.54
N ARG A 366 2.13 8.08 16.32
CA ARG A 366 2.65 9.46 16.41
C ARG A 366 3.01 10.12 15.07
N ASP A 367 3.45 9.32 14.11
CA ASP A 367 3.64 9.75 12.72
C ASP A 367 2.88 8.76 11.84
N PRO A 368 1.67 9.14 11.39
CA PRO A 368 0.78 8.28 10.60
C PRO A 368 1.25 8.12 9.15
N GLY A 369 2.44 8.62 8.79
CA GLY A 369 2.93 8.57 7.42
C GLY A 369 2.20 9.55 6.51
N GLU A 370 2.20 9.23 5.21
CA GLU A 370 1.49 10.05 4.22
C GLU A 370 -0.03 9.99 4.37
N LEU A 371 -0.58 8.94 4.99
CA LEU A 371 -2.00 8.84 5.33
C LEU A 371 -2.48 9.98 6.24
N GLY A 372 -1.57 10.63 6.97
CA GLY A 372 -1.86 11.79 7.79
C GLY A 372 -2.62 12.92 7.11
N VAL A 373 -2.52 13.05 5.78
CA VAL A 373 -3.25 14.08 5.03
C VAL A 373 -4.76 13.86 5.04
N PHE A 374 -5.20 12.61 5.18
CA PHE A 374 -6.62 12.23 5.25
C PHE A 374 -7.15 12.18 6.69
N LEU A 375 -6.34 12.57 7.68
CA LEU A 375 -6.61 12.40 9.11
C LEU A 375 -6.80 13.74 9.83
N SER A 376 -7.50 14.68 9.19
CA SER A 376 -7.97 15.90 9.85
C SER A 376 -9.38 15.70 10.41
N GLU A 377 -9.73 16.43 11.49
CA GLU A 377 -11.06 16.32 12.10
C GLU A 377 -12.21 16.56 11.11
N PRO A 378 -12.16 17.53 10.17
CA PRO A 378 -13.20 17.69 9.16
C PRO A 378 -13.33 16.49 8.20
N VAL A 379 -12.21 15.95 7.72
CA VAL A 379 -12.20 14.80 6.80
C VAL A 379 -12.71 13.56 7.51
N LEU A 380 -12.25 13.32 8.75
CA LEU A 380 -12.71 12.19 9.56
C LEU A 380 -14.21 12.23 9.83
N LYS A 381 -14.78 13.41 10.11
CA LYS A 381 -16.24 13.56 10.25
C LYS A 381 -17.00 13.21 8.97
N GLY A 382 -16.45 13.56 7.81
CA GLY A 382 -17.02 13.16 6.52
C GLY A 382 -17.00 11.65 6.34
N ILE A 383 -15.87 11.00 6.65
CA ILE A 383 -15.74 9.54 6.62
C ILE A 383 -16.71 8.88 7.61
N GLU A 384 -16.82 9.39 8.83
CA GLU A 384 -17.75 8.86 9.84
C GLU A 384 -19.22 9.00 9.44
N ALA A 385 -19.61 10.13 8.82
CA ALA A 385 -20.96 10.31 8.29
C ALA A 385 -21.27 9.30 7.18
N LYS A 386 -20.32 9.08 6.27
CA LYS A 386 -20.43 8.08 5.19
C LYS A 386 -20.52 6.66 5.75
N LEU A 387 -19.68 6.31 6.72
CA LEU A 387 -19.70 5.04 7.43
C LEU A 387 -21.03 4.80 8.16
N GLU A 388 -21.60 5.83 8.80
CA GLU A 388 -22.89 5.73 9.48
C GLU A 388 -24.04 5.47 8.49
N GLN A 389 -23.99 6.13 7.34
CA GLN A 389 -24.96 5.99 6.26
C GLN A 389 -24.90 4.60 5.60
N ASP A 390 -23.73 4.17 5.17
CA ASP A 390 -23.56 2.96 4.36
C ASP A 390 -23.37 1.69 5.21
N GLY A 391 -22.90 1.84 6.45
CA GLY A 391 -22.53 0.74 7.36
C GLY A 391 -21.15 0.14 7.07
N TYR A 392 -20.47 0.57 6.02
CA TYR A 392 -19.13 0.13 5.63
C TYR A 392 -18.43 1.23 4.80
N LEU A 393 -17.11 1.15 4.69
CA LEU A 393 -16.34 1.86 3.68
C LEU A 393 -16.05 0.89 2.55
N ASP A 394 -16.42 1.27 1.33
CA ASP A 394 -16.09 0.52 0.12
C ASP A 394 -14.57 0.49 -0.10
N GLY A 395 -14.00 -0.72 -0.15
CA GLY A 395 -12.55 -0.90 -0.32
C GLY A 395 -12.00 -0.29 -1.61
N ARG A 396 -12.84 -0.09 -2.64
CA ARG A 396 -12.45 0.55 -3.92
C ARG A 396 -12.08 2.03 -3.74
N VAL A 397 -12.66 2.71 -2.74
CA VAL A 397 -12.36 4.11 -2.41
C VAL A 397 -10.98 4.22 -1.76
N MET A 398 -10.61 3.27 -0.90
CA MET A 398 -9.28 3.24 -0.29
C MET A 398 -8.18 2.96 -1.32
N ALA A 399 -8.40 2.04 -2.25
CA ALA A 399 -7.43 1.73 -3.31
C ALA A 399 -7.02 2.99 -4.09
N TYR A 400 -8.00 3.84 -4.42
CA TYR A 400 -7.76 5.13 -5.07
C TYR A 400 -6.88 6.05 -4.21
N SER A 401 -7.23 6.24 -2.95
CA SER A 401 -6.47 7.08 -2.01
C SER A 401 -5.03 6.58 -1.81
N PHE A 402 -4.81 5.27 -1.71
CA PHE A 402 -3.45 4.69 -1.61
C PHE A 402 -2.62 4.90 -2.88
N ASN A 403 -3.21 4.78 -4.07
CA ASN A 403 -2.50 5.04 -5.32
C ASN A 403 -2.06 6.50 -5.45
N LEU A 404 -2.86 7.45 -4.94
CA LEU A 404 -2.50 8.87 -4.90
C LEU A 404 -1.33 9.19 -3.95
N LEU A 405 -1.05 8.35 -2.95
CA LEU A 405 0.12 8.56 -2.07
C LEU A 405 1.45 8.40 -2.83
N ARG A 406 1.48 7.54 -3.87
CA ARG A 406 2.63 7.37 -4.77
C ARG A 406 2.24 7.63 -6.21
N GLU A 407 1.72 8.83 -6.47
CA GLU A 407 1.12 9.19 -7.75
C GLU A 407 2.06 8.98 -8.94
N ASN A 408 3.39 9.17 -8.79
CA ASN A 408 4.32 8.96 -9.89
C ASN A 408 4.47 7.50 -10.31
N ASP A 409 4.60 6.61 -9.33
CA ASP A 409 4.88 5.18 -9.57
C ASP A 409 3.61 4.36 -9.78
N LEU A 410 2.53 4.69 -9.09
CA LEU A 410 1.29 3.89 -9.06
C LEU A 410 0.14 4.50 -9.86
N PHE A 411 0.18 5.79 -10.20
CA PHE A 411 -0.84 6.43 -11.03
C PHE A 411 -0.29 6.83 -12.41
N TRP A 412 0.60 7.83 -12.48
CA TRP A 412 1.09 8.41 -13.73
C TRP A 412 1.85 7.41 -14.61
N SER A 413 2.67 6.55 -14.02
CA SER A 413 3.39 5.51 -14.78
C SER A 413 2.43 4.56 -15.51
N PHE A 414 1.36 4.11 -14.85
CA PHE A 414 0.36 3.25 -15.47
C PHE A 414 -0.58 4.03 -16.40
N TYR A 415 -0.91 5.29 -16.07
CA TYR A 415 -1.65 6.17 -16.95
C TYR A 415 -0.97 6.31 -18.32
N ILE A 416 0.34 6.59 -18.32
CA ILE A 416 1.13 6.73 -19.54
C ILE A 416 1.15 5.40 -20.31
N ASN A 417 1.49 4.29 -19.65
CA ASN A 417 1.62 3.00 -20.34
C ASN A 417 0.28 2.47 -20.86
N ASN A 418 -0.76 2.47 -20.02
CA ASN A 418 -2.04 1.87 -20.35
C ASN A 418 -2.83 2.71 -21.35
N TYR A 419 -2.92 4.03 -21.11
CA TYR A 419 -3.86 4.88 -21.81
C TYR A 419 -3.21 5.72 -22.91
N LEU A 420 -1.93 6.07 -22.77
CA LEU A 420 -1.22 6.79 -23.82
C LEU A 420 -0.47 5.86 -24.76
N LYS A 421 0.17 4.80 -24.26
CA LYS A 421 0.95 3.85 -25.09
C LYS A 421 0.15 2.62 -25.54
N GLY A 422 -1.03 2.38 -24.95
CA GLY A 422 -1.86 1.19 -25.22
C GLY A 422 -1.24 -0.12 -24.70
N GLU A 423 -0.23 -0.05 -23.83
CA GLU A 423 0.50 -1.23 -23.36
C GLU A 423 -0.32 -2.00 -22.32
N LEU A 424 -0.37 -3.33 -22.45
CA LEU A 424 -0.96 -4.18 -21.42
C LEU A 424 -0.07 -4.17 -20.18
N PRO A 425 -0.64 -3.93 -18.98
CA PRO A 425 0.13 -4.04 -17.76
C PRO A 425 0.62 -5.48 -17.59
N ALA A 426 1.89 -5.63 -17.22
CA ALA A 426 2.49 -6.95 -17.04
C ALA A 426 1.78 -7.73 -15.92
N PRO A 427 1.70 -9.07 -16.01
CA PRO A 427 1.15 -9.89 -14.95
C PRO A 427 2.07 -9.83 -13.73
N PHE A 428 1.65 -9.09 -12.71
CA PHE A 428 2.36 -8.95 -11.44
C PHE A 428 1.42 -9.24 -10.28
N ASP A 429 1.75 -10.29 -9.54
CA ASP A 429 0.97 -10.86 -8.42
C ASP A 429 0.78 -9.86 -7.27
N LEU A 430 1.82 -9.11 -6.93
CA LEU A 430 1.73 -8.06 -5.90
C LEU A 430 0.73 -6.96 -6.26
N LEU A 431 0.67 -6.56 -7.54
CA LEU A 431 -0.29 -5.55 -7.98
C LEU A 431 -1.70 -6.14 -8.11
N TYR A 432 -1.82 -7.45 -8.41
CA TYR A 432 -3.11 -8.14 -8.35
C TYR A 432 -3.69 -8.07 -6.94
N TRP A 433 -2.89 -8.44 -5.94
CA TRP A 433 -3.27 -8.32 -4.54
C TRP A 433 -3.64 -6.88 -4.14
N ASN A 434 -2.86 -5.89 -4.59
CA ASN A 434 -3.10 -4.49 -4.26
C ASN A 434 -4.46 -4.00 -4.77
N THR A 435 -4.93 -4.54 -5.90
CA THR A 435 -6.24 -4.22 -6.49
C THR A 435 -7.40 -5.07 -5.95
N ASP A 436 -7.13 -6.10 -5.15
CA ASP A 436 -8.12 -7.01 -4.55
C ASP A 436 -8.34 -6.68 -3.06
N GLY A 437 -8.82 -5.45 -2.84
CA GLY A 437 -9.13 -4.92 -1.51
C GLY A 437 -10.40 -5.51 -0.90
N THR A 438 -10.63 -5.19 0.36
CA THR A 438 -11.85 -5.55 1.11
C THR A 438 -12.54 -4.30 1.64
N ASN A 439 -13.84 -4.42 1.88
CA ASN A 439 -14.59 -3.38 2.58
C ASN A 439 -14.12 -3.29 4.05
N LEU A 440 -14.43 -2.18 4.71
CA LEU A 440 -14.18 -1.99 6.13
C LEU A 440 -15.48 -1.69 6.88
N PRO A 441 -15.81 -2.38 7.98
CA PRO A 441 -17.08 -2.16 8.66
C PRO A 441 -17.04 -0.85 9.45
N ALA A 442 -18.18 -0.15 9.50
CA ALA A 442 -18.29 1.16 10.16
C ALA A 442 -17.88 1.12 11.63
N GLY A 443 -18.37 0.14 12.39
CA GLY A 443 -18.14 0.01 13.83
C GLY A 443 -16.66 -0.14 14.22
N THR A 444 -15.81 -0.63 13.32
CA THR A 444 -14.37 -0.77 13.56
C THR A 444 -13.57 0.35 12.90
N HIS A 445 -13.89 0.71 11.66
CA HIS A 445 -13.01 1.58 10.86
C HIS A 445 -12.97 3.01 11.36
N GLY A 446 -14.14 3.65 11.56
CA GLY A 446 -14.21 5.02 12.09
C GLY A 446 -13.59 5.11 13.48
N TRP A 447 -13.87 4.12 14.34
CA TRP A 447 -13.27 4.02 15.67
C TRP A 447 -11.74 3.93 15.60
N TYR A 448 -11.20 3.10 14.71
CA TYR A 448 -9.76 2.93 14.50
C TYR A 448 -9.08 4.22 14.02
N LEU A 449 -9.65 4.89 13.01
CA LEU A 449 -9.12 6.16 12.51
C LEU A 449 -9.10 7.24 13.61
N ARG A 450 -10.19 7.37 14.35
CA ARG A 450 -10.29 8.36 15.45
C ARG A 450 -9.32 8.06 16.58
N HIS A 451 -9.43 6.88 17.17
CA HIS A 451 -8.75 6.61 18.45
C HIS A 451 -7.27 6.26 18.26
N MET A 452 -6.86 5.76 17.10
CA MET A 452 -5.47 5.39 16.85
C MET A 452 -4.76 6.41 15.96
N TYR A 453 -5.24 6.63 14.75
CA TYR A 453 -4.55 7.52 13.80
C TYR A 453 -4.59 8.99 14.21
N LEU A 454 -5.74 9.49 14.67
CA LEU A 454 -5.89 10.89 15.07
C LEU A 454 -5.47 11.12 16.53
N GLU A 455 -6.00 10.33 17.47
CA GLU A 455 -5.80 10.55 18.91
C GLU A 455 -4.60 9.78 19.50
N ASN A 456 -4.03 8.80 18.78
CA ASN A 456 -2.93 7.92 19.24
C ASN A 456 -3.15 7.29 20.63
N ARG A 457 -4.38 6.88 20.96
CA ARG A 457 -4.75 6.39 22.30
C ARG A 457 -4.32 4.96 22.60
N LEU A 458 -3.85 4.20 21.60
CA LEU A 458 -3.38 2.82 21.82
C LEU A 458 -2.11 2.79 22.68
N VAL A 459 -1.21 3.78 22.54
CA VAL A 459 0.01 3.86 23.36
C VAL A 459 -0.25 4.37 24.77
N GLU A 460 -1.39 5.03 24.97
CA GLU A 460 -1.78 5.56 26.27
C GLU A 460 -2.28 4.43 27.18
N PRO A 461 -1.79 4.36 28.42
CA PRO A 461 -2.22 3.31 29.36
C PRO A 461 -3.69 3.46 29.74
N GLY A 462 -4.51 2.51 29.29
CA GLY A 462 -5.96 2.58 29.42
C GLY A 462 -6.60 3.66 28.53
N GLY A 463 -5.88 4.14 27.51
CA GLY A 463 -6.40 5.09 26.52
C GLY A 463 -7.54 4.48 25.69
N ILE A 464 -7.50 3.17 25.44
CA ILE A 464 -8.61 2.40 24.87
C ILE A 464 -9.07 1.28 25.83
N GLU A 465 -10.32 0.87 25.67
CA GLU A 465 -10.94 -0.22 26.42
C GLU A 465 -11.60 -1.20 25.45
N LEU A 466 -11.29 -2.50 25.62
CA LEU A 466 -11.85 -3.58 24.81
C LEU A 466 -12.49 -4.61 25.74
N ASP A 467 -13.77 -4.91 25.55
CA ASP A 467 -14.58 -5.78 26.43
C ASP A 467 -14.44 -5.45 27.93
N GLY A 468 -14.52 -4.16 28.28
CA GLY A 468 -14.39 -3.70 29.66
C GLY A 468 -12.96 -3.75 30.22
N VAL A 469 -11.96 -4.08 29.40
CA VAL A 469 -10.56 -4.18 29.81
C VAL A 469 -9.76 -3.02 29.22
N LYS A 470 -9.23 -2.18 30.12
CA LYS A 470 -8.30 -1.10 29.76
C LYS A 470 -6.99 -1.67 29.24
N ILE A 471 -6.62 -1.26 28.02
CA ILE A 471 -5.45 -1.77 27.32
C ILE A 471 -4.20 -0.99 27.71
N ASP A 472 -3.12 -1.70 28.01
CA ASP A 472 -1.80 -1.12 28.28
C ASP A 472 -0.73 -2.01 27.65
N LEU A 473 -0.19 -1.59 26.51
CA LEU A 473 0.83 -2.33 25.76
C LEU A 473 2.08 -2.60 26.59
N ARG A 474 2.37 -1.76 27.59
CA ARG A 474 3.53 -1.90 28.47
C ARG A 474 3.40 -3.03 29.48
N LYS A 475 2.24 -3.68 29.54
CA LYS A 475 2.06 -4.90 30.34
C LYS A 475 2.47 -6.15 29.58
N ILE A 476 2.59 -6.10 28.25
CA ILE A 476 2.90 -7.27 27.42
C ILE A 476 4.27 -7.82 27.83
N SER A 477 4.27 -9.01 28.44
CA SER A 477 5.49 -9.72 28.84
C SER A 477 5.97 -10.74 27.80
N THR A 478 5.18 -10.97 26.75
CA THR A 478 5.48 -11.92 25.67
C THR A 478 6.73 -11.46 24.91
N PRO A 479 7.74 -12.32 24.72
CA PRO A 479 8.87 -12.04 23.86
C PRO A 479 8.43 -11.64 22.46
N SER A 480 8.96 -10.52 21.95
CA SER A 480 8.47 -9.91 20.72
C SER A 480 9.59 -9.68 19.71
N TYR A 481 9.33 -10.02 18.45
CA TYR A 481 10.18 -9.72 17.30
C TYR A 481 9.49 -8.69 16.42
N PHE A 482 10.12 -7.55 16.21
CA PHE A 482 9.62 -6.49 15.34
C PHE A 482 10.48 -6.43 14.08
N ILE A 483 9.85 -6.52 12.92
CA ILE A 483 10.47 -6.26 11.62
C ILE A 483 9.76 -5.10 10.97
N SER A 484 10.52 -4.05 10.67
CA SER A 484 10.05 -2.88 9.90
C SER A 484 10.84 -2.78 8.60
N THR A 485 10.42 -1.94 7.64
CA THR A 485 11.15 -1.78 6.38
C THR A 485 11.60 -0.33 6.20
N ARG A 486 12.84 -0.13 5.72
CA ARG A 486 13.52 1.17 5.71
C ARG A 486 12.81 2.22 4.86
N ASP A 487 12.26 1.80 3.72
CA ASP A 487 11.57 2.67 2.75
C ASP A 487 10.04 2.52 2.87
N ASP A 488 9.54 2.09 4.03
CA ASP A 488 8.10 2.02 4.32
C ASP A 488 7.50 3.43 4.47
N HIS A 489 6.56 3.77 3.60
CA HIS A 489 5.81 5.02 3.62
C HIS A 489 4.43 4.87 4.27
N ILE A 490 3.97 3.62 4.47
CA ILE A 490 2.67 3.29 5.08
C ILE A 490 2.86 3.20 6.60
N ALA A 491 3.74 2.32 7.04
CA ALA A 491 4.11 2.13 8.45
C ALA A 491 5.58 2.49 8.62
N LYS A 492 5.86 3.81 8.63
CA LYS A 492 7.22 4.34 8.76
C LYS A 492 7.97 3.65 9.89
N TRP A 493 9.17 3.15 9.59
CA TRP A 493 9.93 2.35 10.56
C TRP A 493 10.28 3.10 11.84
N ASN A 494 10.38 4.43 11.78
CA ASN A 494 10.55 5.28 12.97
C ASN A 494 9.33 5.16 13.92
N SER A 495 8.11 5.12 13.40
CA SER A 495 6.89 4.97 14.20
C SER A 495 6.77 3.55 14.77
N THR A 496 7.00 2.53 13.95
CA THR A 496 6.96 1.13 14.41
C THR A 496 8.07 0.84 15.43
N TYR A 497 9.23 1.51 15.33
CA TYR A 497 10.31 1.46 16.34
C TYR A 497 9.83 1.91 17.71
N TYR A 498 9.11 3.04 17.81
CA TYR A 498 8.55 3.47 19.09
C TYR A 498 7.51 2.49 19.63
N GLY A 499 6.76 1.81 18.76
CA GLY A 499 5.91 0.68 19.14
C GLY A 499 6.69 -0.47 19.79
N ALA A 500 7.89 -0.77 19.29
CA ALA A 500 8.77 -1.81 19.83
C ALA A 500 9.35 -1.47 21.22
N LEU A 501 9.36 -0.19 21.62
CA LEU A 501 9.77 0.23 22.97
C LEU A 501 8.70 0.00 24.04
N LEU A 502 7.46 -0.29 23.64
CA LEU A 502 6.33 -0.39 24.58
C LEU A 502 6.31 -1.70 25.38
N PRO A 503 6.46 -2.90 24.77
CA PRO A 503 6.36 -4.16 25.51
C PRO A 503 7.37 -4.24 26.65
N LYS A 504 6.96 -4.84 27.77
CA LYS A 504 7.83 -5.11 28.92
C LYS A 504 8.70 -6.35 28.72
N GLY A 505 8.25 -7.30 27.90
CA GLY A 505 9.00 -8.51 27.55
C GLY A 505 10.27 -8.20 26.75
N PRO A 506 11.14 -9.19 26.53
CA PRO A 506 12.31 -9.02 25.68
C PRO A 506 11.86 -8.72 24.24
N VAL A 507 12.53 -7.75 23.61
CA VAL A 507 12.23 -7.29 22.24
C VAL A 507 13.47 -7.43 21.37
N LYS A 508 13.32 -8.01 20.17
CA LYS A 508 14.30 -7.91 19.08
C LYS A 508 13.70 -7.05 17.98
N PHE A 509 14.37 -5.95 17.62
CA PHE A 509 14.00 -5.12 16.49
C PHE A 509 14.95 -5.38 15.31
N VAL A 510 14.39 -5.46 14.11
CA VAL A 510 15.09 -5.67 12.85
C VAL A 510 14.53 -4.70 11.82
N LEU A 511 15.39 -4.17 10.97
CA LEU A 511 15.02 -3.27 9.89
C LEU A 511 15.36 -3.93 8.55
N GLY A 512 14.37 -4.32 7.76
CA GLY A 512 14.55 -4.81 6.39
C GLY A 512 14.77 -3.66 5.40
N GLY A 513 15.45 -3.93 4.29
CA GLY A 513 15.49 -2.99 3.16
C GLY A 513 14.16 -2.93 2.38
N SER A 514 14.08 -2.02 1.41
CA SER A 514 12.89 -1.79 0.58
C SER A 514 11.67 -1.25 1.36
N GLY A 515 10.50 -1.24 0.72
CA GLY A 515 9.24 -0.72 1.27
C GLY A 515 8.31 -1.79 1.84
N HIS A 516 7.13 -1.36 2.28
CA HIS A 516 6.14 -2.10 3.09
C HIS A 516 5.96 -3.58 2.72
N ILE A 517 5.80 -3.88 1.44
CA ILE A 517 5.52 -5.22 0.95
C ILE A 517 6.82 -5.93 0.56
N ALA A 518 7.63 -5.31 -0.32
CA ALA A 518 8.82 -5.93 -0.89
C ALA A 518 9.91 -6.25 0.16
N GLY A 519 9.98 -5.48 1.25
CA GLY A 519 10.87 -5.76 2.36
C GLY A 519 10.40 -6.90 3.28
N ILE A 520 9.08 -7.07 3.41
CA ILE A 520 8.48 -8.15 4.21
C ILE A 520 8.42 -9.46 3.43
N VAL A 521 7.86 -9.43 2.22
CA VAL A 521 7.79 -10.57 1.30
C VAL A 521 9.10 -10.66 0.51
N ASN A 522 10.16 -11.10 1.20
CA ASN A 522 11.51 -11.21 0.66
C ASN A 522 12.01 -12.66 0.75
N PRO A 523 11.70 -13.54 -0.22
CA PRO A 523 12.10 -14.94 -0.18
C PRO A 523 13.62 -15.11 -0.17
N PRO A 524 14.20 -15.97 0.71
CA PRO A 524 15.65 -16.10 0.88
C PRO A 524 16.43 -16.36 -0.41
N HIS A 525 15.88 -17.18 -1.32
CA HIS A 525 16.56 -17.53 -2.56
C HIS A 525 16.73 -16.35 -3.53
N LYS A 526 15.99 -15.24 -3.37
CA LYS A 526 16.14 -14.05 -4.21
C LYS A 526 17.38 -13.23 -3.83
N ASN A 527 17.86 -13.36 -2.59
CA ASN A 527 19.00 -12.62 -2.02
C ASN A 527 18.97 -11.10 -2.30
N LYS A 528 17.85 -10.44 -1.95
CA LYS A 528 17.62 -9.00 -2.21
C LYS A 528 17.46 -8.20 -0.92
N TYR A 529 17.66 -6.89 -1.07
CA TYR A 529 17.36 -5.81 -0.12
C TYR A 529 18.21 -5.74 1.15
N GLY A 530 18.62 -6.87 1.73
CA GLY A 530 19.36 -6.88 2.99
C GLY A 530 18.48 -6.50 4.19
N PHE A 531 19.08 -6.54 5.38
CA PHE A 531 18.45 -6.13 6.64
C PHE A 531 19.50 -5.65 7.64
N TRP A 532 19.07 -4.94 8.68
CA TRP A 532 19.92 -4.44 9.76
C TRP A 532 19.47 -4.98 11.11
N THR A 533 20.44 -5.25 11.98
CA THR A 533 20.22 -5.69 13.36
C THR A 533 21.04 -4.86 14.32
N ASN A 534 20.49 -4.64 15.51
CA ASN A 534 21.22 -4.10 16.65
C ASN A 534 20.80 -4.94 17.89
N ASP A 535 21.73 -5.16 18.81
CA ASP A 535 21.46 -5.87 20.06
C ASP A 535 20.92 -4.94 21.15
N GLU A 536 21.16 -3.64 21.01
CA GLU A 536 20.56 -2.62 21.84
C GLU A 536 19.26 -2.08 21.24
N LEU A 537 18.40 -1.56 22.11
CA LEU A 537 17.15 -0.89 21.74
C LEU A 537 17.11 0.49 22.43
N PRO A 538 17.93 1.47 21.97
CA PRO A 538 18.01 2.80 22.56
C PRO A 538 16.70 3.58 22.40
N ALA A 539 16.64 4.76 23.01
CA ALA A 539 15.39 5.54 23.07
C ALA A 539 14.93 6.08 21.70
N THR A 540 15.83 6.26 20.73
CA THR A 540 15.50 6.81 19.41
C THR A 540 15.91 5.89 18.26
N PRO A 541 15.14 5.88 17.16
CA PRO A 541 15.45 5.06 15.99
C PRO A 541 16.78 5.46 15.32
N GLU A 542 17.18 6.74 15.38
CA GLU A 542 18.44 7.22 14.81
C GLU A 542 19.65 6.60 15.53
N GLN A 543 19.60 6.54 16.87
CA GLN A 543 20.63 5.89 17.68
C GLN A 543 20.68 4.38 17.40
N TRP A 544 19.52 3.75 17.22
CA TRP A 544 19.45 2.34 16.88
C TRP A 544 20.12 2.07 15.53
N LEU A 545 19.85 2.90 14.52
CA LEU A 545 20.41 2.75 13.18
C LEU A 545 21.91 3.04 13.13
N GLU A 546 22.41 4.02 13.90
CA GLU A 546 23.84 4.33 14.00
C GLU A 546 24.65 3.14 14.54
N GLY A 547 24.09 2.39 15.48
CA GLY A 547 24.69 1.17 16.04
C GLY A 547 24.36 -0.13 15.30
N ALA A 548 23.59 -0.08 14.21
CA ALA A 548 23.10 -1.29 13.54
C ALA A 548 24.12 -1.88 12.56
N GLU A 549 24.22 -3.21 12.55
CA GLU A 549 24.99 -3.97 11.58
C GLU A 549 24.10 -4.36 10.38
N GLY A 550 24.60 -4.16 9.17
CA GLY A 550 23.92 -4.53 7.93
C GLY A 550 24.29 -5.93 7.45
N HIS A 551 23.27 -6.69 7.04
CA HIS A 551 23.35 -8.06 6.56
C HIS A 551 22.77 -8.16 5.15
N GLU A 552 23.37 -9.00 4.30
CA GLU A 552 22.82 -9.28 2.97
C GLU A 552 21.66 -10.28 3.03
N GLY A 553 20.81 -10.24 2.00
CA GLY A 553 19.73 -11.21 1.82
C GLY A 553 18.47 -10.94 2.63
N SER A 554 17.71 -12.00 2.88
CA SER A 554 16.41 -11.94 3.55
C SER A 554 16.54 -11.98 5.07
N TRP A 555 15.65 -11.29 5.77
CA TRP A 555 15.50 -11.39 7.23
C TRP A 555 14.80 -12.68 7.68
N TRP A 556 14.16 -13.45 6.78
CA TRP A 556 13.41 -14.66 7.15
C TRP A 556 14.28 -15.70 7.88
N PRO A 557 15.50 -16.05 7.41
CA PRO A 557 16.37 -16.98 8.13
C PRO A 557 16.84 -16.45 9.48
N HIS A 558 17.02 -15.13 9.62
CA HIS A 558 17.32 -14.50 10.92
C HIS A 558 16.14 -14.64 11.89
N TRP A 559 14.89 -14.46 11.43
CA TRP A 559 13.71 -14.72 12.24
C TRP A 559 13.60 -16.20 12.64
N GLN A 560 13.87 -17.14 11.72
CA GLN A 560 13.89 -18.57 12.04
C GLN A 560 14.91 -18.88 13.13
N ALA A 561 16.13 -18.35 13.02
CA ALA A 561 17.16 -18.50 14.05
C ALA A 561 16.69 -17.92 15.40
N TRP A 562 16.08 -16.73 15.42
CA TRP A 562 15.49 -16.18 16.63
C TRP A 562 14.43 -17.10 17.25
N MET A 563 13.59 -17.73 16.43
CA MET A 563 12.57 -18.67 16.89
C MET A 563 13.20 -19.94 17.50
N THR A 564 14.24 -20.50 16.88
CA THR A 564 14.89 -21.74 17.33
C THR A 564 15.79 -21.52 18.52
N ASP A 565 16.64 -20.50 18.49
CA ASP A 565 17.69 -20.26 19.48
C ASP A 565 17.11 -19.87 20.85
N ASN A 566 15.91 -19.29 20.86
CA ASN A 566 15.18 -18.93 22.07
C ASN A 566 14.14 -20.00 22.49
N GLY A 567 14.09 -21.15 21.79
CA GLY A 567 13.19 -22.26 22.11
C GLY A 567 11.70 -21.97 21.89
N TYR A 568 11.36 -20.94 21.12
CA TYR A 568 9.97 -20.68 20.69
C TYR A 568 9.51 -21.74 19.68
N ALA A 569 10.42 -22.10 18.77
CA ALA A 569 10.37 -23.26 17.87
C ALA A 569 11.46 -24.26 18.29
N ASP A 570 11.13 -25.15 19.23
CA ASP A 570 12.11 -26.02 19.90
C ASP A 570 12.37 -27.29 19.09
N ALA A 571 13.55 -27.37 18.46
CA ALA A 571 13.97 -28.51 17.64
C ALA A 571 14.16 -29.82 18.44
N GLU A 572 14.31 -29.75 19.76
CA GLU A 572 14.36 -30.95 20.63
C GLU A 572 12.96 -31.46 20.99
N LYS A 573 11.91 -30.65 20.74
CA LYS A 573 10.51 -30.97 21.04
C LYS A 573 9.65 -30.99 19.78
N MET A 574 10.16 -31.60 18.72
CA MET A 574 9.39 -31.88 17.51
C MET A 574 8.31 -32.94 17.78
N VAL A 575 7.19 -32.86 17.06
CA VAL A 575 6.09 -33.84 17.08
C VAL A 575 5.81 -34.35 15.66
N PRO A 576 5.16 -35.52 15.48
CA PRO A 576 4.72 -35.95 14.16
C PRO A 576 3.91 -34.86 13.44
N ALA A 577 4.06 -34.78 12.12
CA ALA A 577 3.35 -33.80 11.31
C ALA A 577 1.83 -33.86 11.55
N ARG A 578 1.19 -32.70 11.70
CA ARG A 578 -0.25 -32.58 11.95
C ARG A 578 -0.98 -32.37 10.63
N GLN A 579 -1.71 -33.36 10.13
CA GLN A 579 -2.56 -33.14 8.97
C GLN A 579 -3.81 -32.36 9.40
N PRO A 580 -4.33 -31.46 8.56
CA PRO A 580 -5.65 -30.88 8.80
C PRO A 580 -6.69 -31.99 8.97
N GLY A 581 -7.53 -31.90 9.99
CA GLY A 581 -8.55 -32.90 10.30
C GLY A 581 -8.13 -34.05 11.23
N ASP A 582 -6.85 -34.15 11.62
CA ASP A 582 -6.41 -35.21 12.56
C ASP A 582 -6.84 -34.95 14.02
N GLY A 583 -7.18 -33.71 14.35
CA GLY A 583 -7.58 -33.26 15.70
C GLY A 583 -9.08 -33.33 15.95
N GLU A 584 -9.59 -32.48 16.85
CA GLU A 584 -11.03 -32.41 17.15
C GLU A 584 -11.84 -31.60 16.12
N LEU A 585 -11.17 -30.93 15.17
CA LEU A 585 -11.81 -30.10 14.16
C LEU A 585 -11.90 -30.82 12.82
N ASP A 586 -13.12 -30.85 12.26
CA ASP A 586 -13.38 -31.36 10.92
C ASP A 586 -12.85 -30.41 9.83
N ILE A 587 -12.54 -30.97 8.65
CA ILE A 587 -12.24 -30.17 7.46
C ILE A 587 -13.55 -29.62 6.90
N LEU A 588 -13.65 -28.29 6.75
CA LEU A 588 -14.80 -27.62 6.17
C LEU A 588 -14.69 -27.51 4.65
N GLU A 589 -13.55 -27.03 4.15
CA GLU A 589 -13.24 -26.94 2.73
C GLU A 589 -11.72 -26.82 2.51
N PRO A 590 -11.20 -27.09 1.29
CA PRO A 590 -9.79 -26.85 0.98
C PRO A 590 -9.40 -25.37 1.09
N ALA A 591 -8.13 -25.10 1.45
CA ALA A 591 -7.53 -23.79 1.25
C ALA A 591 -7.62 -23.40 -0.26
N PRO A 592 -7.78 -22.11 -0.60
CA PRO A 592 -7.63 -20.93 0.26
C PRO A 592 -8.90 -20.51 1.02
N GLY A 593 -9.98 -21.31 0.96
CA GLY A 593 -11.28 -21.01 1.56
C GLY A 593 -12.17 -20.09 0.71
N ARG A 594 -13.45 -20.01 1.03
CA ARG A 594 -14.41 -19.18 0.28
C ARG A 594 -14.37 -17.70 0.64
N TYR A 595 -14.01 -17.32 1.88
CA TYR A 595 -14.03 -15.92 2.32
C TYR A 595 -13.05 -15.04 1.54
N VAL A 596 -11.87 -15.56 1.21
CA VAL A 596 -10.86 -14.82 0.43
C VAL A 596 -11.26 -14.66 -1.04
N ARG A 597 -12.14 -15.53 -1.56
CA ARG A 597 -12.60 -15.45 -2.95
C ARG A 597 -13.70 -14.41 -3.15
N MET A 598 -14.36 -13.98 -2.07
CA MET A 598 -15.41 -12.97 -2.14
C MET A 598 -14.86 -11.63 -2.65
N THR A 599 -15.51 -11.09 -3.68
CA THR A 599 -15.24 -9.77 -4.24
C THR A 599 -16.15 -8.72 -3.60
N ILE A 600 -15.76 -7.45 -3.67
CA ILE A 600 -16.60 -6.33 -3.20
C ILE A 600 -17.98 -6.34 -3.90
N PRO A 601 -18.10 -6.43 -5.25
CA PRO A 601 -19.41 -6.48 -5.90
C PRO A 601 -20.32 -7.60 -5.40
N GLU A 602 -19.80 -8.81 -5.22
CA GLU A 602 -20.58 -9.96 -4.71
C GLU A 602 -21.10 -9.71 -3.29
N VAL A 603 -20.26 -9.16 -2.41
CA VAL A 603 -20.62 -8.87 -1.01
C VAL A 603 -21.65 -7.75 -0.92
N LEU A 604 -21.60 -6.78 -1.84
CA LEU A 604 -22.56 -5.68 -1.93
C LEU A 604 -23.84 -6.03 -2.72
N GLY A 605 -23.90 -7.23 -3.31
CA GLY A 605 -25.03 -7.64 -4.15
C GLY A 605 -25.12 -6.89 -5.48
N GLU A 606 -24.01 -6.28 -5.92
CA GLU A 606 -23.91 -5.65 -7.24
C GLU A 606 -23.99 -6.73 -8.31
N THR A 607 -24.90 -6.57 -9.27
CA THR A 607 -24.99 -7.50 -10.40
C THR A 607 -23.69 -7.38 -11.21
N PRO A 608 -22.99 -8.48 -11.53
CA PRO A 608 -21.82 -8.39 -12.40
C PRO A 608 -22.25 -7.74 -13.71
N THR A 609 -21.73 -6.56 -14.00
CA THR A 609 -21.75 -6.07 -15.38
C THR A 609 -20.97 -7.12 -16.16
N SER A 610 -21.68 -7.87 -17.01
CA SER A 610 -21.10 -8.90 -17.86
C SER A 610 -19.82 -8.34 -18.50
N SER A 611 -18.66 -8.80 -18.04
CA SER A 611 -17.41 -8.56 -18.73
C SER A 611 -17.55 -9.24 -20.09
N GLY A 612 -17.81 -8.42 -21.12
CA GLY A 612 -17.74 -8.87 -22.50
C GLY A 612 -16.36 -9.47 -22.73
N ALA A 613 -16.37 -10.66 -23.32
CA ALA A 613 -15.20 -11.44 -23.74
C ALA A 613 -14.20 -10.64 -24.58
#